data_AF-A0A6I8MEW3-F1
#
_entry.id   AF-A0A6I8MEW3-F1
#
_cell.length_a   1.000
_cell.length_b   1.000
_cell.length_c   1.000
_cell.angle_alpha   90.00
_cell.angle_beta   90.00
_cell.angle_gamma   90.00
#
_symmetry.space_group_name_H-M   'P 1'
#
loop_
_entity.id
_entity.type
_entity.pdbx_description
1 polymer ?
#
loop_
_entity_poly.entity_id
_entity_poly.type
_entity_poly.pdbx_seq_one_letter_code
_entity_poly.pdbx_strand_id
1 'polypeptide(L)'
;MITHFTIRAAHEELGRPTDDTTIIAVYEQFREELTARSTKIFFALSDRWDKDHPEANHLRPGEVTGELHLKSIHRAQEEIMDEWFNEPIREIMAQRGENGEDGW
;
A
#
# COMPACT_ATOMS: atom_id res chain seq x y z
N MET A 1 6.65 -0.09 -5.92
CA MET A 1 6.03 1.21 -6.16
C MET A 1 4.99 1.06 -7.24
N ILE A 2 3.77 1.55 -7.00
CA ILE A 2 2.68 1.50 -7.96
C ILE A 2 2.99 2.41 -9.16
N THR A 3 2.40 2.11 -10.31
CA THR A 3 2.49 2.91 -11.54
C THR A 3 1.09 3.21 -12.09
N HIS A 4 0.98 4.20 -12.98
CA HIS A 4 -0.27 4.46 -13.72
C HIS A 4 -0.76 3.21 -14.47
N PHE A 5 0.14 2.41 -15.05
CA PHE A 5 -0.21 1.17 -15.74
C PHE A 5 -0.85 0.14 -14.80
N THR A 6 -0.25 -0.08 -13.63
CA THR A 6 -0.81 -1.01 -12.63
C THR A 6 -2.15 -0.54 -12.05
N ILE A 7 -2.33 0.78 -11.86
CA ILE A 7 -3.63 1.34 -11.43
C ILE A 7 -4.67 1.11 -12.52
N ARG A 8 -4.32 1.36 -13.79
CA ARG A 8 -5.21 1.16 -14.92
C ARG A 8 -5.66 -0.29 -15.03
N ALA A 9 -4.72 -1.24 -14.96
CA ALA A 9 -5.05 -2.66 -14.97
C ALA A 9 -5.99 -3.05 -13.81
N ALA A 10 -5.72 -2.56 -12.59
CA ALA A 10 -6.62 -2.80 -11.46
C ALA A 10 -8.01 -2.17 -11.68
N HIS A 11 -8.09 -0.97 -12.26
CA HIS A 11 -9.36 -0.33 -12.59
C HIS A 11 -10.15 -1.10 -13.65
N GLU A 12 -9.49 -1.66 -14.68
CA GLU A 12 -10.12 -2.52 -15.69
C GLU A 12 -10.79 -3.74 -15.04
N GLU A 13 -10.07 -4.44 -14.16
CA GLU A 13 -10.61 -5.60 -13.43
C GLU A 13 -11.79 -5.23 -12.52
N LEU A 14 -11.71 -4.04 -11.92
CA LEU A 14 -12.75 -3.52 -11.02
C LEU A 14 -13.92 -2.84 -11.75
N GLY A 15 -13.89 -2.75 -13.08
CA GLY A 15 -14.90 -2.00 -13.85
C GLY A 15 -14.95 -0.50 -13.52
N ARG A 16 -13.84 0.07 -13.05
CA ARG A 16 -13.69 1.50 -12.71
C ARG A 16 -13.19 2.29 -13.94
N PRO A 17 -13.36 3.64 -13.98
CA PRO A 17 -12.86 4.44 -15.10
C PRO A 17 -11.34 4.36 -15.28
N THR A 18 -10.89 4.25 -16.53
CA THR A 18 -9.48 4.02 -16.91
C THR A 18 -8.86 5.14 -17.74
N ASP A 19 -9.60 6.24 -17.92
CA ASP A 19 -9.12 7.43 -18.61
C ASP A 19 -7.92 8.06 -17.88
N ASP A 20 -7.06 8.74 -18.63
CA ASP A 20 -5.80 9.26 -18.11
C ASP A 20 -5.97 10.25 -16.95
N THR A 21 -7.03 11.07 -16.99
CA THR A 21 -7.28 12.05 -15.91
C THR A 21 -7.63 11.34 -14.62
N THR A 22 -8.49 10.32 -14.67
CA THR A 22 -8.81 9.49 -13.51
C THR A 22 -7.57 8.78 -12.98
N ILE A 23 -6.79 8.13 -13.84
CA ILE A 23 -5.62 7.34 -13.42
C ILE A 23 -4.54 8.22 -12.79
N ILE A 24 -4.32 9.44 -13.31
CA ILE A 24 -3.41 10.41 -12.71
C ILE A 24 -3.91 10.85 -11.34
N ALA A 25 -5.21 11.15 -11.20
CA ALA A 25 -5.78 11.57 -9.92
C ALA A 25 -5.63 10.48 -8.85
N VAL A 26 -5.92 9.23 -9.20
CA VAL A 26 -5.76 8.08 -8.28
C VAL A 26 -4.29 7.86 -7.91
N TYR A 27 -3.37 8.06 -8.85
CA TYR A 27 -1.93 7.95 -8.57
C TYR A 27 -1.44 9.02 -7.60
N GLU A 28 -1.85 10.28 -7.76
CA GLU A 28 -1.48 11.33 -6.80
C GLU A 28 -2.12 11.08 -5.43
N GLN A 29 -3.39 10.66 -5.39
CA GLN A 29 -4.04 10.28 -4.13
C GLN A 29 -3.30 9.11 -3.44
N PHE A 30 -2.85 8.12 -4.21
CA PHE A 30 -2.04 7.02 -3.68
C PHE A 30 -0.74 7.52 -3.04
N ARG A 31 -0.06 8.50 -3.65
CA ARG A 31 1.19 9.06 -3.11
C ARG A 31 0.97 9.85 -1.82
N GLU A 32 -0.11 10.61 -1.75
CA GLU A 32 -0.50 11.32 -0.53
C GLU A 32 -0.78 10.34 0.60
N GLU A 33 -1.58 9.30 0.33
CA GLU A 33 -1.91 8.27 1.31
C GLU A 33 -0.67 7.46 1.73
N LEU A 34 0.19 7.10 0.78
CA LEU A 34 1.46 6.42 1.05
C LEU A 34 2.33 7.24 2.00
N THR A 35 2.41 8.55 1.79
CA THR A 35 3.19 9.46 2.65
C THR A 35 2.61 9.51 4.06
N ALA A 36 1.30 9.70 4.19
CA ALA A 36 0.62 9.78 5.48
C ALA A 36 0.73 8.47 6.27
N ARG A 37 0.51 7.33 5.61
CA ARG A 37 0.50 6.00 6.24
C ARG A 37 1.92 5.53 6.58
N SER A 38 2.89 5.69 5.68
CA SER A 38 4.29 5.35 5.95
C SER A 38 4.89 6.19 7.09
N THR A 39 4.47 7.44 7.25
CA THR A 39 4.89 8.29 8.38
C THR A 39 4.40 7.73 9.71
N LYS A 40 3.12 7.34 9.81
CA LYS A 40 2.55 6.73 11.02
C LYS A 40 3.26 5.42 11.37
N ILE A 41 3.47 4.56 10.36
CA ILE A 41 4.18 3.29 10.54
C ILE A 41 5.63 3.53 10.96
N PHE A 42 6.32 4.51 10.37
CA PHE A 42 7.68 4.86 10.73
C PHE A 42 7.80 5.24 12.19
N PHE A 43 6.90 6.09 12.70
CA PHE A 43 6.89 6.44 14.12
C PHE A 43 6.63 5.21 15.02
N ALA A 44 5.66 4.36 14.68
CA ALA A 44 5.41 3.14 15.45
C ALA A 44 6.62 2.18 15.47
N LEU A 45 7.32 2.04 14.33
CA LEU A 45 8.54 1.24 14.24
C LEU A 45 9.70 1.87 15.03
N SER A 46 9.79 3.19 15.00
CA SER A 46 10.78 3.97 15.76
C SER A 46 10.59 3.77 17.26
N ASP A 47 9.35 3.94 17.75
CA ASP A 47 8.99 3.77 19.15
C ASP A 47 9.25 2.34 19.63
N ARG A 48 9.02 1.36 18.76
CA ARG A 48 9.33 -0.05 19.06
C ARG A 48 10.84 -0.25 19.17
N TRP A 49 11.62 0.26 18.23
CA TRP A 49 13.07 0.15 18.26
C TRP A 49 13.64 0.79 19.54
N ASP A 50 13.20 1.99 19.89
CA ASP A 50 13.67 2.68 21.11
C ASP A 50 13.36 1.89 22.38
N LYS A 51 12.22 1.18 22.44
CA LYS A 51 11.88 0.28 23.55
C LYS A 51 12.75 -0.97 23.59
N ASP A 52 13.08 -1.51 22.43
CA ASP A 52 13.92 -2.70 22.29
C ASP A 52 15.42 -2.39 22.53
N HIS A 53 15.82 -1.12 22.43
CA HIS A 53 17.19 -0.62 22.57
C HIS A 53 17.33 0.54 23.57
N PRO A 54 16.99 0.35 24.86
CA PRO A 54 17.12 1.40 25.87
C PRO A 54 18.57 1.88 26.05
N GLU A 55 19.56 1.02 25.77
CA GLU A 55 20.99 1.36 25.80
C GLU A 55 21.37 2.45 24.80
N ALA A 56 20.60 2.62 23.73
CA ALA A 56 20.83 3.64 22.72
C ALA A 56 20.35 5.04 23.15
N ASN A 57 19.61 5.15 24.28
CA ASN A 57 19.13 6.42 24.84
C ASN A 57 18.49 7.34 23.78
N HIS A 58 17.58 6.78 22.96
CA HIS A 58 16.88 7.46 21.85
C HIS A 58 17.77 7.95 20.68
N LEU A 59 19.07 7.62 20.69
CA LEU A 59 19.99 7.94 19.60
C LEU A 59 20.08 6.78 18.63
N ARG A 60 19.26 6.84 17.58
CA ARG A 60 19.25 5.84 16.52
C ARG A 60 20.38 6.05 15.51
N PRO A 61 21.12 4.99 15.14
CA PRO A 61 22.01 5.02 14.00
C PRO A 61 21.27 5.41 12.70
N GLY A 62 21.97 6.08 11.79
CA GLY A 62 21.41 6.48 10.50
C GLY A 62 20.98 5.29 9.63
N GLU A 63 21.72 4.19 9.68
CA GLU A 63 21.40 2.94 8.97
C GLU A 63 20.07 2.35 9.45
N VAL A 64 19.89 2.25 10.78
CA VAL A 64 18.62 1.82 11.40
C VAL A 64 17.48 2.73 10.96
N THR A 65 17.69 4.04 10.99
CA THR A 65 16.68 5.03 10.56
C THR A 65 16.28 4.81 9.10
N GLY A 66 17.25 4.59 8.20
CA GLY A 66 17.01 4.28 6.80
C GLY A 66 16.24 2.98 6.60
N GLU A 67 16.59 1.92 7.33
CA GLU A 67 15.85 0.65 7.28
C GLU A 67 14.39 0.80 7.73
N LEU A 68 14.16 1.49 8.85
CA LEU A 68 12.80 1.69 9.36
C LEU A 68 11.96 2.51 8.38
N HIS A 69 12.57 3.48 7.69
CA HIS A 69 11.92 4.25 6.65
C HIS A 69 11.53 3.40 5.43
N LEU A 70 12.44 2.54 4.94
CA LEU A 70 12.12 1.63 3.84
C LEU A 70 11.03 0.62 4.23
N LYS A 71 11.13 0.05 5.44
CA LYS A 71 10.12 -0.87 6.00
C LYS A 71 8.75 -0.18 6.09
N SER A 72 8.70 1.09 6.50
CA SER A 72 7.43 1.81 6.61
C SER A 72 6.80 2.11 5.25
N ILE A 73 7.60 2.46 4.24
CA ILE A 73 7.13 2.67 2.87
C ILE A 73 6.58 1.36 2.29
N HIS A 74 7.33 0.25 2.39
CA HIS A 74 6.89 -1.03 1.85
C HIS A 74 5.59 -1.50 2.48
N ARG A 75 5.50 -1.46 3.82
CA ARG A 75 4.30 -1.85 4.54
C ARG A 75 3.11 -0.96 4.21
N ALA A 76 3.29 0.36 4.15
CA ALA A 76 2.23 1.27 3.75
C ALA A 76 1.76 0.99 2.31
N GLN A 77 2.69 0.71 1.40
CA GLN A 77 2.38 0.39 0.02
C GLN A 77 1.56 -0.91 -0.08
N GLU A 78 1.95 -1.95 0.65
CA GLU A 78 1.21 -3.23 0.72
C GLU A 78 -0.21 -3.01 1.27
N GLU A 79 -0.35 -2.32 2.41
CA GLU A 79 -1.64 -2.05 3.03
C GLU A 79 -2.58 -1.27 2.09
N ILE A 80 -2.09 -0.25 1.38
CA ILE A 80 -2.91 0.53 0.42
C ILE A 80 -3.26 -0.31 -0.82
N MET A 81 -2.30 -1.07 -1.35
CA MET A 81 -2.55 -1.94 -2.51
C MET A 81 -3.60 -3.00 -2.22
N ASP A 82 -3.54 -3.59 -1.03
CA ASP A 82 -4.54 -4.56 -0.59
C ASP A 82 -5.91 -3.91 -0.47
N GLU A 83 -6.02 -2.81 0.28
CA GLU A 83 -7.28 -2.11 0.52
C GLU A 83 -7.93 -1.59 -0.78
N TRP A 84 -7.16 -0.98 -1.68
CA TRP A 84 -7.71 -0.26 -2.83
C TRP A 84 -7.97 -1.15 -4.04
N PHE A 85 -7.18 -2.22 -4.18
CA PHE A 85 -7.15 -3.03 -5.39
C PHE A 85 -7.29 -4.53 -5.09
N ASN A 86 -6.40 -5.13 -4.30
CA ASN A 86 -6.36 -6.60 -4.22
C ASN A 86 -7.57 -7.18 -3.48
N GLU A 87 -8.03 -6.57 -2.38
CA GLU A 87 -9.24 -7.00 -1.67
C GLU A 87 -10.49 -6.83 -2.55
N PRO A 88 -10.75 -5.66 -3.16
CA PRO A 88 -11.87 -5.51 -4.10
C PRO A 88 -11.83 -6.50 -5.27
N ILE A 89 -10.65 -6.78 -5.85
CA ILE A 89 -10.52 -7.77 -6.93
C ILE A 89 -10.85 -9.17 -6.41
N ARG A 90 -10.33 -9.55 -5.23
CA ARG A 90 -10.64 -10.85 -4.60
C ARG A 90 -12.13 -11.02 -4.34
N GLU A 91 -12.80 -9.98 -3.87
CA GLU A 91 -14.26 -10.01 -3.63
C GLU A 91 -15.05 -10.23 -4.92
N ILE A 92 -14.72 -9.52 -6.00
CA ILE A 92 -15.36 -9.71 -7.31
C ILE A 92 -15.09 -11.12 -7.84
N MET A 93 -13.86 -11.62 -7.72
CA MET A 93 -13.50 -12.98 -8.14
C MET A 93 -14.26 -14.05 -7.36
N ALA A 94 -14.41 -13.89 -6.04
CA ALA A 94 -15.19 -14.79 -5.21
C ALA A 94 -16.66 -14.81 -5.63
N GLN A 95 -17.26 -13.65 -5.90
CA GLN A 95 -18.64 -13.54 -6.38
C GLN A 95 -18.84 -14.18 -7.77
N ARG A 96 -17.85 -14.08 -8.68
CA ARG A 96 -17.91 -14.77 -9.99
C ARG A 96 -17.82 -16.29 -9.84
N GLY A 97 -16.98 -16.78 -8.92
CA GLY A 97 -16.86 -18.20 -8.61
C GLY A 97 -18.09 -18.79 -7.94
N GLU A 98 -18.77 -18.04 -7.07
CA GLU A 98 -20.00 -18.48 -6.40
C GLU A 98 -21.25 -18.44 -7.30
N ASN A 99 -21.28 -17.55 -8.30
CA ASN A 99 -22.38 -17.41 -9.24
C ASN A 99 -22.30 -18.37 -10.45
N GLY A 100 -21.34 -19.29 -10.47
CA GLY A 100 -21.26 -20.33 -11.49
C GLY A 100 -20.92 -19.81 -12.88
N GLU A 101 -19.74 -19.21 -13.06
CA GLU A 101 -19.03 -19.37 -14.33
C GLU A 101 -18.26 -20.71 -14.32
N ASP A 102 -19.02 -21.81 -14.18
CA ASP A 102 -18.63 -23.10 -14.75
C ASP A 102 -18.77 -22.98 -16.27
N GLY A 103 -17.78 -22.34 -16.88
CA GLY A 103 -17.75 -22.15 -18.32
C GLY A 103 -16.32 -21.98 -18.78
N TRP A 104 -15.58 -23.09 -18.82
CA TRP A 104 -14.90 -23.64 -20.01
C TRP A 104 -14.19 -24.95 -19.64
#